data_AF-A0A9P6LRF4-F1
#
_entry.id   AF-A0A9P6LRF4-F1
#
_cell.length_a   1.000
_cell.length_b   1.000
_cell.length_c   1.000
_cell.angle_alpha   90.00
_cell.angle_beta   90.00
_cell.angle_gamma   90.00
#
_symmetry.space_group_name_H-M   'P 1'
#
loop_
_entity.id
_entity.type
_entity.pdbx_description
1 polymer ?
#
loop_
_entity_poly.entity_id
_entity_poly.type
_entity_poly.pdbx_seq_one_letter_code
_entity_poly.pdbx_strand_id
1 'polypeptide(L)'
;MGEVNVRKNIRDLTAGELDNLVKAFNGIQSLPPDDRNSFFVIGGYHGEPFQGAGYSSPSWWGGYCNHGNVLFPTWHRAYVLNLERALQSQVPGVTMPYWDETEELSLQNGIPPIFLQRSYTFSDGGPPIPNPLFSYKLQARLTDRLTQIPDANYSKPVGYETVRYPFSGLVGTPHDVEATFIYNQELLALGDEVTNQMLNDNIVNWLNFPVIRNSDGVRIPAGVHDKFENCLNAPNYTVFSNTTSAQRWNDDHLNEPGFRPIVPLESPHNSIHLAVGGFNLPKDGNS
;
A
#
# COMPACT_ATOMS: atom_id res chain seq x y z
N MET A 1 34.84 8.69 -1.66
CA MET A 1 33.53 8.03 -1.83
C MET A 1 32.60 8.65 -0.80
N GLY A 2 31.44 9.16 -1.21
CA GLY A 2 30.47 9.71 -0.25
C GLY A 2 29.90 8.60 0.62
N GLU A 3 29.45 8.95 1.81
CA GLU A 3 28.75 8.04 2.73
C GLU A 3 27.47 7.52 2.04
N VAL A 4 27.25 6.20 2.08
CA VAL A 4 26.07 5.57 1.48
C VAL A 4 24.93 5.67 2.47
N ASN A 5 23.87 6.39 2.11
CA ASN A 5 22.64 6.43 2.90
C ASN A 5 21.95 5.06 2.88
N VAL A 6 21.62 4.51 4.05
CA VAL A 6 20.96 3.21 4.22
C VAL A 6 19.52 3.42 4.64
N ARG A 7 18.56 2.93 3.83
CA ARG A 7 17.16 2.85 4.25
C ARG A 7 17.04 1.78 5.34
N LYS A 8 16.48 2.15 6.48
CA LYS A 8 16.30 1.26 7.65
C LYS A 8 14.87 0.72 7.72
N ASN A 9 14.68 -0.37 8.44
CA ASN A 9 13.36 -0.77 8.89
C ASN A 9 12.77 0.34 9.76
N ILE A 10 11.51 0.71 9.54
CA ILE A 10 10.84 1.78 10.27
C ILE A 10 10.75 1.47 11.78
N ARG A 11 10.71 0.19 12.17
CA ARG A 11 10.73 -0.23 13.59
C ARG A 11 12.06 0.01 14.28
N ASP A 12 13.14 0.08 13.50
CA ASP A 12 14.52 0.24 14.01
C ASP A 12 14.99 1.70 14.00
N LEU A 13 14.12 2.63 13.60
CA LEU A 13 14.45 4.05 13.65
C LEU A 13 14.60 4.50 15.09
N THR A 14 15.67 5.24 15.35
CA THR A 14 15.81 5.99 16.60
C THR A 14 14.75 7.09 16.67
N ALA A 15 14.45 7.59 17.87
CA ALA A 15 13.49 8.68 18.06
C ALA A 15 13.82 9.93 17.20
N GLY A 16 15.10 10.27 17.07
CA GLY A 16 15.54 11.39 16.22
C GLY A 16 15.36 11.12 14.72
N GLU A 17 15.55 9.88 14.26
CA GLU A 17 15.28 9.51 12.86
C GLU A 17 13.79 9.52 12.56
N LEU A 18 12.97 9.05 13.51
CA LEU A 18 11.51 9.10 13.40
C LEU A 18 10.99 10.55 13.41
N ASP A 19 11.54 11.41 14.27
CA ASP A 19 11.22 12.85 14.28
C ASP A 19 11.52 13.49 12.92
N ASN A 20 12.68 13.19 12.34
CA ASN A 20 13.08 13.69 11.03
C ASN A 20 12.17 13.18 9.91
N LEU A 21 11.77 11.90 9.97
CA LEU A 21 10.82 11.31 9.03
C LEU A 21 9.46 12.01 9.11
N VAL A 22 8.91 12.16 10.31
CA VAL A 22 7.61 12.81 10.55
C VAL A 22 7.66 14.28 10.12
N LYS A 23 8.74 15.02 10.45
CA LYS A 23 8.96 16.39 9.96
C LYS A 23 8.95 16.47 8.43
N ALA A 24 9.66 15.55 7.77
CA ALA A 24 9.74 15.53 6.31
C ALA A 24 8.39 15.25 5.65
N PHE A 25 7.65 14.24 6.14
CA PHE A 25 6.31 13.92 5.66
C PHE A 25 5.32 15.06 5.90
N ASN A 26 5.32 15.65 7.10
CA ASN A 26 4.50 16.82 7.39
C ASN A 26 4.81 17.99 6.45
N GLY A 27 6.10 18.21 6.13
CA GLY A 27 6.55 19.23 5.19
C GLY A 27 5.99 19.03 3.78
N ILE A 28 6.16 17.85 3.18
CA ILE A 28 5.67 17.58 1.82
C ILE A 28 4.13 17.52 1.73
N GLN A 29 3.45 17.16 2.82
CA GLN A 29 1.98 17.21 2.89
C GLN A 29 1.45 18.64 3.09
N SER A 30 2.30 19.58 3.53
CA SER A 30 1.93 20.99 3.68
C SER A 30 2.20 21.83 2.42
N LEU A 31 2.91 21.28 1.44
CA LEU A 31 3.16 21.94 0.17
C LEU A 31 1.86 22.13 -0.64
N PRO A 32 1.77 23.19 -1.48
CA PRO A 32 0.66 23.37 -2.41
C PRO A 32 0.41 22.13 -3.29
N PRO A 33 -0.84 21.77 -3.61
CA PRO A 33 -1.16 20.57 -4.37
C PRO A 33 -0.76 20.62 -5.86
N ASP A 34 -0.14 21.72 -6.32
CA ASP A 34 0.50 21.87 -7.62
C ASP A 34 2.03 21.89 -7.55
N ASP A 35 2.61 21.87 -6.34
CA ASP A 35 4.06 21.70 -6.15
C ASP A 35 4.46 20.25 -6.49
N ARG A 36 5.49 20.10 -7.32
CA ARG A 36 5.98 18.79 -7.79
C ARG A 36 6.51 17.89 -6.67
N ASN A 37 6.92 18.46 -5.54
CA ASN A 37 7.38 17.75 -4.35
C ASN A 37 6.24 17.53 -3.34
N SER A 38 5.03 18.04 -3.58
CA SER A 38 3.91 17.80 -2.68
C SER A 38 3.51 16.33 -2.64
N PHE A 39 3.04 15.87 -1.49
CA PHE A 39 2.52 14.51 -1.35
C PHE A 39 1.31 14.27 -2.26
N PHE A 40 0.51 15.31 -2.55
CA PHE A 40 -0.62 15.23 -3.48
C PHE A 40 -0.15 14.89 -4.90
N VAL A 41 0.82 15.63 -5.44
CA VAL A 41 1.33 15.41 -6.80
C VAL A 41 2.06 14.08 -6.90
N ILE A 42 2.91 13.77 -5.92
CA ILE A 42 3.65 12.50 -5.92
C ILE A 42 2.67 11.33 -5.83
N GLY A 43 1.75 11.33 -4.87
CA GLY A 43 0.68 10.33 -4.75
C GLY A 43 -0.12 10.18 -6.05
N GLY A 44 -0.42 11.29 -6.70
CA GLY A 44 -1.16 11.32 -7.96
C GLY A 44 -0.42 10.73 -9.16
N TYR A 45 0.91 10.61 -9.13
CA TYR A 45 1.62 9.91 -10.20
C TYR A 45 1.27 8.42 -10.27
N HIS A 46 0.82 7.83 -9.16
CA HIS A 46 0.44 6.43 -9.14
C HIS A 46 -0.83 6.18 -9.97
N GLY A 47 -1.89 6.97 -9.78
CA GLY A 47 -3.20 6.74 -10.38
C GLY A 47 -3.97 8.03 -10.61
N GLU A 48 -5.01 8.27 -9.81
CA GLU A 48 -5.77 9.51 -9.88
C GLU A 48 -4.98 10.71 -9.35
N PRO A 49 -5.08 11.90 -9.98
CA PRO A 49 -5.95 12.22 -11.11
C PRO A 49 -5.40 11.68 -12.44
N PHE A 50 -6.23 10.91 -13.16
CA PHE A 50 -5.86 10.31 -14.44
C PHE A 50 -5.59 11.36 -15.52
N GLN A 51 -4.80 10.97 -16.52
CA GLN A 51 -4.41 11.80 -17.67
C GLN A 51 -4.36 10.97 -18.97
N GLY A 52 -4.18 11.66 -20.10
CA GLY A 52 -3.96 11.02 -21.40
C GLY A 52 -5.13 10.15 -21.86
N ALA A 53 -4.83 9.03 -22.52
CA ALA A 53 -5.84 8.12 -23.07
C ALA A 53 -6.73 7.48 -21.99
N GLY A 54 -6.21 7.29 -20.77
CA GLY A 54 -6.96 6.77 -19.62
C GLY A 54 -7.70 7.84 -18.83
N TYR A 55 -7.72 9.10 -19.28
CA TYR A 55 -8.40 10.20 -18.57
C TYR A 55 -9.89 9.93 -18.32
N SER A 56 -10.56 9.34 -19.29
CA SER A 56 -12.00 9.03 -19.24
C SER A 56 -12.34 7.69 -19.90
N SER A 57 -11.34 6.84 -20.14
CA SER A 57 -11.51 5.55 -20.79
C SER A 57 -10.90 4.46 -19.93
N PRO A 58 -11.70 3.46 -19.49
CA PRO A 58 -11.18 2.35 -18.69
C PRO A 58 -10.33 1.38 -19.53
N SER A 59 -10.32 1.52 -20.86
CA SER A 59 -9.49 0.69 -21.75
C SER A 59 -7.99 0.97 -21.61
N TRP A 60 -7.61 2.10 -21.00
CA TRP A 60 -6.24 2.51 -20.81
C TRP A 60 -6.01 2.95 -19.37
N TRP A 61 -4.83 2.62 -18.84
CA TRP A 61 -4.43 3.17 -17.55
C TRP A 61 -4.14 4.66 -17.67
N GLY A 62 -4.81 5.48 -16.85
CA GLY A 62 -4.66 6.93 -16.84
C GLY A 62 -3.58 7.46 -15.89
N GLY A 63 -3.04 6.61 -15.01
CA GLY A 63 -1.92 6.92 -14.14
C GLY A 63 -0.57 6.60 -14.80
N TYR A 64 0.53 6.87 -14.10
CA TYR A 64 1.86 6.52 -14.60
C TYR A 64 2.37 5.16 -14.10
N CYS A 65 1.75 4.58 -13.07
CA CYS A 65 2.23 3.32 -12.49
C CYS A 65 2.23 2.16 -13.49
N ASN A 66 3.17 1.24 -13.31
CA ASN A 66 3.29 0.05 -14.12
C ASN A 66 2.92 -1.17 -13.29
N HIS A 67 1.89 -1.88 -13.72
CA HIS A 67 1.40 -3.14 -13.16
C HIS A 67 1.24 -4.17 -14.28
N GLY A 68 1.37 -5.46 -13.94
CA GLY A 68 1.25 -6.57 -14.89
C GLY A 68 2.30 -6.56 -16.00
N ASN A 69 3.43 -5.85 -15.82
CA ASN A 69 4.48 -5.76 -16.82
C ASN A 69 5.88 -5.66 -16.21
N VAL A 70 6.92 -5.84 -17.04
CA VAL A 70 8.32 -5.91 -16.60
C VAL A 70 8.88 -4.64 -15.95
N LEU A 71 8.17 -3.52 -16.07
CA LEU A 71 8.54 -2.25 -15.44
C LEU A 71 8.00 -2.11 -14.01
N PHE A 72 7.19 -3.05 -13.50
CA PHE A 72 6.65 -2.97 -12.13
C PHE A 72 7.74 -2.68 -11.08
N PRO A 73 8.82 -3.47 -10.94
CA PRO A 73 9.83 -3.20 -9.92
C PRO A 73 10.62 -1.90 -10.17
N THR A 74 10.93 -1.58 -11.42
CA THR A 74 11.79 -0.43 -11.77
C THR A 74 11.05 0.89 -11.69
N TRP A 75 9.78 0.93 -12.10
CA TRP A 75 8.92 2.10 -11.95
C TRP A 75 8.70 2.42 -10.46
N HIS A 76 8.31 1.44 -9.64
CA HIS A 76 8.11 1.65 -8.20
C HIS A 76 9.41 2.02 -7.48
N ARG A 77 10.57 1.47 -7.90
CA ARG A 77 11.87 1.90 -7.39
C ARG A 77 12.13 3.39 -7.64
N ALA A 78 11.88 3.87 -8.87
CA ALA A 78 12.04 5.28 -9.22
C ALA A 78 11.02 6.16 -8.49
N TYR A 79 9.80 5.67 -8.31
CA TYR A 79 8.73 6.36 -7.60
C TYR A 79 9.06 6.59 -6.12
N VAL A 80 9.51 5.54 -5.40
CA VAL A 80 9.94 5.66 -4.00
C VAL A 80 11.19 6.55 -3.87
N LEU A 81 12.11 6.51 -4.84
CA LEU A 81 13.25 7.43 -4.87
C LEU A 81 12.81 8.89 -5.06
N ASN A 82 11.79 9.14 -5.89
CA ASN A 82 11.24 10.49 -6.06
C ASN A 82 10.59 11.01 -4.77
N LEU A 83 9.82 10.16 -4.08
CA LEU A 83 9.28 10.49 -2.76
C LEU A 83 10.39 10.79 -1.75
N GLU A 84 11.42 9.94 -1.67
CA GLU A 84 12.57 10.17 -0.78
C GLU A 84 13.28 11.50 -1.05
N ARG A 85 13.45 11.88 -2.33
CA ARG A 85 14.01 13.19 -2.69
C ARG A 85 13.14 14.36 -2.24
N ALA A 86 11.81 14.23 -2.32
CA ALA A 86 10.90 15.23 -1.80
C ALA A 86 11.00 15.34 -0.27
N LEU A 87 11.10 14.22 0.45
CA LEU A 87 11.35 14.21 1.89
C LEU A 87 12.69 14.90 2.23
N GLN A 88 13.74 14.62 1.48
CA GLN A 88 15.06 15.23 1.64
C GLN A 88 15.07 16.75 1.38
N SER A 89 14.14 17.25 0.56
CA SER A 89 13.97 18.70 0.36
C SER A 89 13.43 19.40 1.62
N GLN A 90 12.74 18.67 2.50
CA GLN A 90 12.23 19.17 3.78
C GLN A 90 13.23 18.94 4.91
N VAL A 91 13.85 17.75 4.95
CA VAL A 91 14.85 17.37 5.97
C VAL A 91 16.06 16.73 5.29
N PRO A 92 17.17 17.46 5.10
CA PRO A 92 18.35 16.93 4.44
C PRO A 92 18.89 15.67 5.11
N GLY A 93 19.22 14.66 4.30
CA GLY A 93 19.79 13.39 4.77
C GLY A 93 18.77 12.35 5.27
N VAL A 94 17.48 12.68 5.36
CA VAL A 94 16.45 11.68 5.66
C VAL A 94 16.40 10.61 4.56
N THR A 95 16.20 9.36 4.95
CA THR A 95 15.96 8.24 4.03
C THR A 95 14.55 7.73 4.21
N MET A 96 13.92 7.26 3.13
CA MET A 96 12.63 6.59 3.21
C MET A 96 12.83 5.21 3.86
N PRO A 97 12.30 4.95 5.06
CA PRO A 97 12.42 3.62 5.67
C PRO A 97 11.53 2.61 4.92
N TYR A 98 11.73 1.33 5.20
CA TYR A 98 10.82 0.27 4.77
C TYR A 98 10.06 -0.30 5.97
N TRP A 99 8.84 -0.76 5.74
CA TRP A 99 8.18 -1.70 6.65
C TRP A 99 8.62 -3.09 6.24
N ASP A 100 9.25 -3.83 7.15
CA ASP A 100 9.51 -5.25 6.93
C ASP A 100 8.23 -6.05 7.19
N GLU A 101 7.52 -6.37 6.11
CA GLU A 101 6.24 -7.08 6.15
C GLU A 101 6.41 -8.54 6.62
N THR A 102 7.63 -9.08 6.56
CA THR A 102 7.96 -10.47 6.86
C THR A 102 8.70 -10.66 8.19
N GLU A 103 9.03 -9.59 8.90
CA GLU A 103 9.65 -9.69 10.22
C GLU A 103 8.69 -10.32 11.25
N GLU A 104 9.25 -10.95 12.29
CA GLU A 104 8.47 -11.62 13.35
C GLU A 104 7.39 -10.71 13.96
N LEU A 105 7.71 -9.44 14.20
CA LEU A 105 6.76 -8.48 14.75
C LEU A 105 5.60 -8.19 13.79
N SER A 106 5.81 -8.20 12.47
CA SER A 106 4.74 -8.03 11.49
C SER A 106 3.86 -9.27 11.40
N LEU A 107 4.48 -10.45 11.42
CA LEU A 107 3.78 -11.73 11.43
C LEU A 107 2.91 -11.93 12.68
N GLN A 108 3.28 -11.35 13.81
CA GLN A 108 2.56 -11.48 15.08
C GLN A 108 1.60 -10.32 15.36
N ASN A 109 1.97 -9.08 15.01
CA ASN A 109 1.30 -7.87 15.48
C ASN A 109 0.82 -6.94 14.35
N GLY A 110 1.06 -7.28 13.08
CA GLY A 110 0.66 -6.44 11.95
C GLY A 110 1.58 -5.23 11.74
N ILE A 111 1.01 -4.05 11.48
CA ILE A 111 1.80 -2.91 11.00
C ILE A 111 2.63 -2.24 12.11
N PRO A 112 3.68 -1.49 11.74
CA PRO A 112 4.42 -0.65 12.68
C PRO A 112 3.50 0.32 13.45
N PRO A 113 3.62 0.44 14.79
CA PRO A 113 2.73 1.26 15.63
C PRO A 113 2.59 2.71 15.20
N ILE A 114 3.63 3.30 14.60
CA ILE A 114 3.56 4.66 14.09
C ILE A 114 2.44 4.86 13.06
N PHE A 115 2.03 3.83 12.33
CA PHE A 115 0.94 3.92 11.36
C PHE A 115 -0.46 3.83 12.00
N LEU A 116 -0.57 3.52 13.30
CA LEU A 116 -1.81 3.39 14.06
C LEU A 116 -2.09 4.59 14.97
N GLN A 117 -1.11 5.48 15.14
CA GLN A 117 -1.18 6.64 16.02
C GLN A 117 -1.75 7.85 15.29
N ARG A 118 -2.87 8.43 15.76
CA ARG A 118 -3.47 9.64 15.16
C ARG A 118 -2.63 10.90 15.34
N SER A 119 -1.89 10.99 16.43
CA SER A 119 -1.04 12.13 16.75
C SER A 119 0.40 11.71 17.01
N TYR A 120 1.32 12.64 16.81
CA TYR A 120 2.75 12.44 17.04
C TYR A 120 3.29 13.58 17.88
N THR A 121 4.10 13.24 18.90
CA THR A 121 4.81 14.21 19.75
C THR A 121 6.30 14.07 19.48
N PHE A 122 6.94 15.18 19.08
CA PHE A 122 8.38 15.19 18.83
C PHE A 122 9.18 15.01 20.13
N SER A 123 10.38 14.43 20.01
CA SER A 123 11.27 14.19 21.16
C SER A 123 11.73 15.48 21.86
N ASP A 124 11.59 16.63 21.20
CA ASP A 124 11.89 17.96 21.75
C ASP A 124 10.81 18.48 22.73
N GLY A 125 9.70 17.74 22.91
CA GLY A 125 8.64 18.08 23.85
C GLY A 125 7.66 19.15 23.36
N GLY A 126 7.65 19.46 22.06
CA GLY A 126 6.65 20.33 21.46
C GLY A 126 5.21 19.78 21.55
N PRO A 127 4.19 20.61 21.28
CA PRO A 127 2.81 20.13 21.25
C PRO A 127 2.62 19.04 20.17
N PRO A 128 1.72 18.07 20.39
CA PRO A 128 1.48 17.01 19.41
C PRO A 128 0.89 17.58 18.11
N ILE A 129 1.27 16.99 16.99
CA ILE A 129 0.69 17.24 15.66
C ILE A 129 -0.16 16.05 15.21
N PRO A 130 -1.09 16.21 14.25
CA PRO A 130 -1.62 15.07 13.51
C PRO A 130 -0.47 14.29 12.87
N ASN A 131 -0.46 12.98 13.02
CA ASN A 131 0.60 12.15 12.49
C ASN A 131 0.46 12.01 10.96
N PRO A 132 1.40 12.55 10.15
CA PRO A 132 1.30 12.51 8.70
C PRO A 132 1.49 11.09 8.12
N LEU A 133 1.90 10.11 8.92
CA LEU A 133 2.04 8.71 8.51
C LEU A 133 0.76 7.89 8.76
N PHE A 134 -0.19 8.42 9.53
CA PHE A 134 -1.45 7.77 9.85
C PHE A 134 -2.43 7.82 8.67
N SER A 135 -2.65 9.01 8.12
CA SER A 135 -3.57 9.29 7.03
C SER A 135 -3.12 10.54 6.27
N TYR A 136 -3.75 10.78 5.12
CA TYR A 136 -3.54 12.00 4.35
C TYR A 136 -4.86 12.69 4.04
N LYS A 137 -4.89 14.01 4.22
CA LYS A 137 -6.04 14.86 3.87
C LYS A 137 -5.81 15.56 2.55
N LEU A 138 -6.67 15.30 1.57
CA LEU A 138 -6.57 15.89 0.24
C LEU A 138 -6.76 17.42 0.28
N GLN A 139 -5.81 18.16 -0.27
CA GLN A 139 -5.89 19.61 -0.45
C GLN A 139 -6.60 20.00 -1.74
N ALA A 140 -6.74 19.07 -2.69
CA ALA A 140 -7.43 19.26 -3.96
C ALA A 140 -8.39 18.10 -4.24
N ARG A 141 -9.42 18.38 -5.05
CA ARG A 141 -10.43 17.40 -5.43
C ARG A 141 -9.84 16.39 -6.41
N LEU A 142 -10.17 15.12 -6.22
CA LEU A 142 -10.03 14.08 -7.25
C LEU A 142 -11.37 13.87 -7.92
N THR A 143 -11.38 13.83 -9.25
CA THR A 143 -12.59 13.59 -10.04
C THR A 143 -12.34 12.39 -10.91
N ASP A 144 -13.04 11.32 -10.59
CA ASP A 144 -13.15 10.16 -11.45
C ASP A 144 -14.02 10.53 -12.66
N ARG A 145 -13.47 10.27 -13.85
CA ARG A 145 -14.08 10.59 -15.15
C ARG A 145 -14.23 9.35 -16.02
N LEU A 146 -13.97 8.17 -15.48
CA LEU A 146 -14.16 6.93 -16.19
C LEU A 146 -15.65 6.68 -16.43
N THR A 147 -15.97 6.11 -17.59
CA THR A 147 -17.34 5.67 -17.89
C THR A 147 -17.73 4.54 -16.93
N GLN A 148 -18.70 4.78 -16.06
CA GLN A 148 -19.15 3.84 -15.04
C GLN A 148 -19.82 2.58 -15.65
N ILE A 149 -19.08 1.48 -15.86
CA ILE A 149 -19.66 0.15 -16.10
C ILE A 149 -18.66 -0.97 -15.73
N PRO A 150 -18.98 -1.90 -14.80
CA PRO A 150 -19.67 -1.71 -13.53
C PRO A 150 -18.65 -1.17 -12.53
N ASP A 151 -18.48 0.15 -12.47
CA ASP A 151 -17.42 0.74 -11.64
C ASP A 151 -17.98 1.79 -10.68
N ALA A 152 -17.43 1.81 -9.47
CA ALA A 152 -17.81 2.75 -8.44
C ALA A 152 -17.26 4.15 -8.80
N ASN A 153 -17.90 5.21 -8.32
CA ASN A 153 -17.34 6.56 -8.51
C ASN A 153 -16.26 6.82 -7.45
N TYR A 154 -15.00 6.88 -7.89
CA TYR A 154 -13.88 7.04 -6.96
C TYR A 154 -13.56 8.49 -6.60
N SER A 155 -14.28 9.47 -7.16
CA SER A 155 -14.11 10.90 -6.86
C SER A 155 -14.02 11.19 -5.36
N LYS A 156 -13.09 12.09 -4.98
CA LYS A 156 -12.88 12.53 -3.60
C LYS A 156 -12.95 14.05 -3.49
N PRO A 157 -13.74 14.60 -2.55
CA PRO A 157 -13.78 16.04 -2.32
C PRO A 157 -12.48 16.55 -1.69
N VAL A 158 -12.27 17.87 -1.77
CA VAL A 158 -11.26 18.55 -0.95
C VAL A 158 -11.55 18.26 0.52
N GLY A 159 -10.51 17.95 1.29
CA GLY A 159 -10.62 17.62 2.71
C GLY A 159 -10.99 16.18 3.00
N TYR A 160 -11.19 15.32 1.99
CA TYR A 160 -11.26 13.88 2.18
C TYR A 160 -9.97 13.37 2.83
N GLU A 161 -10.11 12.51 3.83
CA GLU A 161 -9.01 11.87 4.53
C GLU A 161 -8.95 10.39 4.13
N THR A 162 -7.77 9.93 3.72
CA THR A 162 -7.55 8.54 3.31
C THR A 162 -7.80 7.59 4.48
N VAL A 163 -8.46 6.47 4.20
CA VAL A 163 -8.75 5.44 5.20
C VAL A 163 -8.13 4.11 4.83
N ARG A 164 -8.08 3.19 5.80
CA ARG A 164 -7.63 1.80 5.67
C ARG A 164 -8.72 0.89 6.20
N TYR A 165 -8.61 -0.42 5.96
CA TYR A 165 -9.45 -1.40 6.64
C TYR A 165 -9.49 -1.11 8.16
N PRO A 166 -10.65 -1.18 8.84
CA PRO A 166 -11.95 -1.60 8.33
C PRO A 166 -12.79 -0.47 7.71
N PHE A 167 -12.34 0.78 7.65
CA PHE A 167 -13.14 1.91 7.21
C PHE A 167 -13.38 1.93 5.68
N SER A 168 -14.53 2.44 5.26
CA SER A 168 -14.84 2.68 3.84
C SER A 168 -14.40 4.08 3.41
N GLY A 169 -13.83 4.17 2.21
CA GLY A 169 -13.45 5.42 1.58
C GLY A 169 -14.34 5.85 0.41
N LEU A 170 -15.38 5.09 0.04
CA LEU A 170 -16.17 5.36 -1.17
C LEU A 170 -17.14 6.53 -0.96
N VAL A 171 -16.92 7.64 -1.68
CA VAL A 171 -17.63 8.92 -1.44
C VAL A 171 -17.89 9.70 -2.74
N GLY A 172 -17.86 9.04 -3.90
CA GLY A 172 -18.03 9.71 -5.19
C GLY A 172 -19.47 10.06 -5.55
N THR A 173 -20.46 9.46 -4.89
CA THR A 173 -21.89 9.76 -5.05
C THR A 173 -22.53 10.12 -3.72
N PRO A 174 -23.68 10.85 -3.70
CA PRO A 174 -24.40 11.13 -2.47
C PRO A 174 -24.81 9.87 -1.69
N HIS A 175 -25.20 8.81 -2.41
CA HIS A 175 -25.52 7.52 -1.81
C HIS A 175 -24.31 6.91 -1.10
N ASP A 176 -23.13 6.90 -1.75
CA ASP A 176 -21.93 6.33 -1.16
C ASP A 176 -21.42 7.16 0.02
N VAL A 177 -21.56 8.49 -0.03
CA VAL A 177 -21.25 9.37 1.10
C VAL A 177 -22.10 9.00 2.32
N GLU A 178 -23.41 8.81 2.15
CA GLU A 178 -24.31 8.44 3.25
C GLU A 178 -23.99 7.04 3.79
N ALA A 179 -23.84 6.05 2.90
CA ALA A 179 -23.52 4.68 3.29
C ALA A 179 -22.16 4.59 4.01
N THR A 180 -21.14 5.25 3.49
CA THR A 180 -19.81 5.33 4.11
C THR A 180 -19.86 6.05 5.45
N PHE A 181 -20.65 7.12 5.57
CA PHE A 181 -20.82 7.83 6.84
C PHE A 181 -21.42 6.92 7.91
N ILE A 182 -22.55 6.26 7.62
CA ILE A 182 -23.22 5.35 8.57
C ILE A 182 -22.26 4.24 9.00
N TYR A 183 -21.65 3.55 8.04
CA TYR A 183 -20.71 2.46 8.30
C TYR A 183 -19.51 2.91 9.15
N ASN A 184 -18.87 4.02 8.80
CA ASN A 184 -17.70 4.50 9.54
C ASN A 184 -18.07 5.02 10.94
N GLN A 185 -19.28 5.56 11.14
CA GLN A 185 -19.72 5.97 12.49
C GLN A 185 -19.86 4.78 13.44
N GLU A 186 -20.35 3.64 12.96
CA GLU A 186 -20.41 2.40 13.76
C GLU A 186 -19.01 1.94 14.17
N LEU A 187 -18.03 1.99 13.26
CA LEU A 187 -16.64 1.64 13.54
C LEU A 187 -15.96 2.63 14.50
N LEU A 188 -16.18 3.94 14.31
CA LEU A 188 -15.66 4.98 15.20
C LEU A 188 -16.19 4.82 16.64
N ALA A 189 -17.44 4.37 16.80
CA ALA A 189 -18.03 4.11 18.10
C ALA A 189 -17.37 2.94 18.85
N LEU A 190 -16.65 2.04 18.15
CA LEU A 190 -15.85 0.96 18.76
C LEU A 190 -14.52 1.46 19.34
N GLY A 191 -14.05 2.63 18.90
CA GLY A 191 -12.79 3.23 19.32
C GLY A 191 -11.57 2.76 18.51
N ASP A 192 -10.48 3.53 18.63
CA ASP A 192 -9.24 3.30 17.88
C ASP A 192 -8.57 1.97 18.23
N GLU A 193 -8.60 1.56 19.50
CA GLU A 193 -8.00 0.29 19.92
C GLU A 193 -8.61 -0.90 19.18
N VAL A 194 -9.95 -0.97 19.14
CA VAL A 194 -10.66 -2.07 18.46
C VAL A 194 -10.44 -2.03 16.96
N THR A 195 -10.55 -0.85 16.34
CA THR A 195 -10.40 -0.73 14.87
C THR A 195 -8.96 -0.95 14.41
N ASN A 196 -7.96 -0.53 15.20
CA ASN A 196 -6.55 -0.85 14.96
C ASN A 196 -6.27 -2.34 15.11
N GLN A 197 -6.88 -3.01 16.10
CA GLN A 197 -6.77 -4.45 16.26
C GLN A 197 -7.38 -5.18 15.06
N MET A 198 -8.54 -4.73 14.56
CA MET A 198 -9.13 -5.30 13.34
C MET A 198 -8.17 -5.20 12.14
N LEU A 199 -7.51 -4.07 11.94
CA LEU A 199 -6.51 -3.90 10.89
C LEU A 199 -5.32 -4.84 11.05
N ASN A 200 -4.74 -4.90 12.25
CA ASN A 200 -3.61 -5.79 12.53
C ASN A 200 -4.00 -7.25 12.37
N ASP A 201 -5.14 -7.68 12.89
CA ASP A 201 -5.65 -9.05 12.73
C ASP A 201 -5.84 -9.40 11.25
N ASN A 202 -6.39 -8.48 10.45
CA ASN A 202 -6.54 -8.71 9.02
C ASN A 202 -5.17 -8.89 8.35
N ILE A 203 -4.21 -8.01 8.62
CA ILE A 203 -2.87 -8.08 8.03
C ILE A 203 -2.13 -9.34 8.49
N VAL A 204 -2.16 -9.68 9.79
CA VAL A 204 -1.60 -10.92 10.33
C VAL A 204 -2.24 -12.13 9.67
N ASN A 205 -3.55 -12.14 9.45
CA ASN A 205 -4.20 -13.20 8.71
C ASN A 205 -3.66 -13.27 7.27
N TRP A 206 -3.62 -12.18 6.51
CA TRP A 206 -3.06 -12.20 5.16
C TRP A 206 -1.60 -12.66 5.11
N LEU A 207 -0.77 -12.22 6.05
CA LEU A 207 0.63 -12.63 6.16
C LEU A 207 0.77 -14.15 6.37
N ASN A 208 -0.12 -14.75 7.17
CA ASN A 208 -0.02 -16.14 7.63
C ASN A 208 -1.01 -17.13 6.95
N PHE A 209 -2.05 -16.69 6.22
CA PHE A 209 -3.27 -17.48 5.93
C PHE A 209 -3.64 -17.54 4.42
N PRO A 210 -4.22 -18.65 3.90
CA PRO A 210 -4.03 -20.04 4.29
C PRO A 210 -3.43 -20.89 3.17
N VAL A 211 -2.81 -21.95 3.66
CA VAL A 211 -2.44 -23.15 2.96
C VAL A 211 -3.45 -23.58 1.86
N ILE A 212 -3.03 -23.57 0.60
CA ILE A 212 -3.77 -24.18 -0.53
C ILE A 212 -3.54 -25.69 -0.49
N ARG A 213 -4.58 -26.50 -0.74
CA ARG A 213 -4.38 -27.93 -1.00
C ARG A 213 -4.17 -28.17 -2.49
N ASN A 214 -3.08 -28.84 -2.87
CA ASN A 214 -2.96 -29.31 -4.25
C ASN A 214 -3.92 -30.48 -4.52
N SER A 215 -3.96 -30.95 -5.77
CA SER A 215 -4.75 -32.12 -6.20
C SER A 215 -4.48 -33.40 -5.39
N ASP A 216 -3.34 -33.48 -4.72
CA ASP A 216 -2.92 -34.61 -3.87
C ASP A 216 -3.24 -34.39 -2.38
N GLY A 217 -3.96 -33.31 -2.05
CA GLY A 217 -4.36 -32.96 -0.69
C GLY A 217 -3.24 -32.38 0.19
N VAL A 218 -2.05 -32.13 -0.39
CA VAL A 218 -0.88 -31.58 0.31
C VAL A 218 -1.12 -30.12 0.64
N ARG A 219 -0.86 -29.78 1.91
CA ARG A 219 -0.89 -28.42 2.44
C ARG A 219 0.28 -27.61 1.88
N ILE A 220 0.01 -26.64 0.99
CA ILE A 220 0.99 -25.68 0.45
C ILE A 220 0.81 -24.33 1.15
N PRO A 221 1.74 -23.88 2.00
CA PRO A 221 1.77 -22.52 2.53
C PRO A 221 1.62 -21.48 1.39
N ALA A 222 0.64 -20.59 1.51
CA ALA A 222 0.29 -19.60 0.50
C ALA A 222 0.01 -18.22 1.09
N GLY A 223 0.44 -18.00 2.35
CA GLY A 223 0.38 -16.70 2.99
C GLY A 223 1.29 -15.71 2.26
N VAL A 224 1.10 -14.41 2.53
CA VAL A 224 1.93 -13.38 1.89
C VAL A 224 3.41 -13.56 2.23
N HIS A 225 3.73 -14.02 3.45
CA HIS A 225 5.09 -14.39 3.83
C HIS A 225 5.69 -15.42 2.86
N ASP A 226 4.99 -16.54 2.65
CA ASP A 226 5.44 -17.60 1.73
C ASP A 226 5.58 -17.09 0.30
N LYS A 227 4.69 -16.19 -0.13
CA LYS A 227 4.77 -15.59 -1.47
C LYS A 227 6.01 -14.71 -1.63
N PHE A 228 6.42 -13.98 -0.59
CA PHE A 228 7.69 -13.25 -0.61
C PHE A 228 8.89 -14.21 -0.68
N GLU A 229 8.91 -15.28 0.12
CA GLU A 229 9.98 -16.29 0.03
C GLU A 229 10.02 -16.96 -1.35
N ASN A 230 8.87 -17.32 -1.89
CA ASN A 230 8.75 -17.99 -3.17
C ASN A 230 9.16 -17.09 -4.35
N CYS A 231 8.94 -15.78 -4.27
CA CYS A 231 9.33 -14.88 -5.37
C CYS A 231 10.85 -14.76 -5.52
N LEU A 232 11.62 -14.98 -4.44
CA LEU A 232 13.08 -15.01 -4.50
C LEU A 232 13.62 -16.19 -5.32
N ASN A 233 12.79 -17.22 -5.57
CA ASN A 233 13.14 -18.39 -6.37
C ASN A 233 12.78 -18.23 -7.86
N ALA A 234 12.28 -17.08 -8.29
CA ALA A 234 11.96 -16.84 -9.69
C ALA A 234 13.22 -16.95 -10.58
N PRO A 235 13.20 -17.75 -11.66
CA PRO A 235 14.42 -18.13 -12.40
C PRO A 235 15.03 -16.99 -13.24
N ASN A 236 14.28 -15.92 -13.48
CA ASN A 236 14.75 -14.74 -14.21
C ASN A 236 13.91 -13.51 -13.87
N TYR A 237 14.44 -12.34 -14.22
CA TYR A 237 13.79 -11.06 -13.93
C TYR A 237 12.37 -10.93 -14.50
N THR A 238 12.12 -11.44 -15.72
CA THR A 238 10.83 -11.28 -16.39
C THR A 238 9.68 -11.90 -15.60
N VAL A 239 9.87 -13.13 -15.10
CA VAL A 239 8.85 -13.83 -14.30
C VAL A 239 8.92 -13.48 -12.81
N PHE A 240 10.05 -12.95 -12.33
CA PHE A 240 10.13 -12.32 -11.02
C PHE A 240 9.28 -11.06 -10.95
N SER A 241 9.28 -10.25 -12.02
CA SER A 241 8.86 -8.86 -11.91
C SER A 241 7.35 -8.66 -11.87
N ASN A 242 6.54 -9.53 -12.50
CA ASN A 242 5.12 -9.25 -12.73
C ASN A 242 4.24 -10.49 -12.90
N THR A 243 2.96 -10.29 -12.60
CA THR A 243 1.87 -11.27 -12.67
C THR A 243 1.65 -11.85 -14.05
N THR A 244 1.57 -11.02 -15.10
CA THR A 244 1.27 -11.49 -16.47
C THR A 244 2.36 -12.42 -17.02
N SER A 245 3.63 -12.08 -16.81
CA SER A 245 4.75 -12.90 -17.28
C SER A 245 4.86 -14.21 -16.50
N ALA A 246 4.70 -14.16 -15.16
CA ALA A 246 4.72 -15.35 -14.33
C ALA A 246 3.55 -16.29 -14.66
N GLN A 247 2.35 -15.75 -14.89
CA GLN A 247 1.18 -16.55 -15.29
C GLN A 247 1.46 -17.28 -16.60
N ARG A 248 1.94 -16.57 -17.63
CA ARG A 248 2.26 -17.22 -18.91
C ARG A 248 3.32 -18.31 -18.76
N TRP A 249 4.37 -18.05 -17.97
CA TRP A 249 5.38 -19.06 -17.67
C TRP A 249 4.78 -20.29 -17.00
N ASN A 250 3.93 -20.10 -15.99
CA ASN A 250 3.28 -21.19 -15.29
C ASN A 250 2.36 -22.01 -16.20
N ASP A 251 1.61 -21.37 -17.09
CA ASP A 251 0.76 -22.05 -18.07
C ASP A 251 1.58 -22.93 -19.03
N ASP A 252 2.72 -22.41 -19.51
CA ASP A 252 3.58 -23.12 -20.46
C ASP A 252 4.28 -24.35 -19.84
N HIS A 253 4.53 -24.34 -18.53
CA HIS A 253 5.28 -25.41 -17.83
C HIS A 253 4.39 -26.28 -16.93
N LEU A 254 3.06 -26.08 -16.92
CA LEU A 254 2.12 -26.74 -16.02
C LEU A 254 2.19 -28.28 -16.08
N ASN A 255 2.53 -28.84 -17.24
CA ASN A 255 2.59 -30.29 -17.47
C ASN A 255 4.00 -30.89 -17.27
N GLU A 256 4.99 -30.09 -16.89
CA GLU A 256 6.35 -30.58 -16.69
C GLU A 256 6.48 -31.33 -15.36
N PRO A 257 7.04 -32.56 -15.35
CA PRO A 257 7.21 -33.32 -14.11
C PRO A 257 8.04 -32.57 -13.07
N GLY A 258 7.46 -32.34 -11.89
CA GLY A 258 8.13 -31.66 -10.77
C GLY A 258 8.15 -30.13 -10.87
N PHE A 259 7.45 -29.54 -11.84
CA PHE A 259 7.33 -28.09 -11.94
C PHE A 259 6.64 -27.50 -10.71
N ARG A 260 7.17 -26.36 -10.25
CA ARG A 260 6.59 -25.56 -9.17
C ARG A 260 6.22 -24.18 -9.73
N PRO A 261 4.96 -23.72 -9.56
CA PRO A 261 4.54 -22.42 -10.05
C PRO A 261 5.44 -21.29 -9.53
N ILE A 262 5.84 -20.41 -10.43
CA ILE A 262 6.58 -19.19 -10.12
C ILE A 262 5.63 -18.16 -9.50
N VAL A 263 6.09 -17.55 -8.40
CA VAL A 263 5.42 -16.43 -7.76
C VAL A 263 6.19 -15.15 -8.13
N PRO A 264 5.58 -14.16 -8.79
CA PRO A 264 6.23 -12.87 -9.04
C PRO A 264 6.19 -11.99 -7.79
N LEU A 265 7.13 -11.07 -7.64
CA LEU A 265 7.16 -10.04 -6.58
C LEU A 265 5.86 -9.23 -6.50
N GLU A 266 5.23 -8.98 -7.64
CA GLU A 266 3.94 -8.27 -7.71
C GLU A 266 2.80 -9.03 -6.98
N SER A 267 2.90 -10.35 -6.81
CA SER A 267 1.85 -11.15 -6.15
C SER A 267 1.73 -10.91 -4.63
N PRO A 268 2.79 -11.03 -3.81
CA PRO A 268 2.72 -10.65 -2.39
C PRO A 268 2.43 -9.16 -2.21
N HIS A 269 2.98 -8.29 -3.06
CA HIS A 269 2.66 -6.86 -3.09
C HIS A 269 1.14 -6.61 -3.23
N ASN A 270 0.49 -7.22 -4.23
CA ASN A 270 -0.95 -7.07 -4.43
C ASN A 270 -1.75 -7.56 -3.21
N SER A 271 -1.27 -8.60 -2.55
CA SER A 271 -1.93 -9.15 -1.36
C SER A 271 -1.88 -8.17 -0.17
N ILE A 272 -0.76 -7.47 0.04
CA ILE A 272 -0.65 -6.42 1.07
C ILE A 272 -1.56 -5.23 0.76
N HIS A 273 -1.66 -4.82 -0.50
CA HIS A 273 -2.60 -3.78 -0.91
C HIS A 273 -4.06 -4.11 -0.52
N LEU A 274 -4.47 -5.36 -0.73
CA LEU A 274 -5.81 -5.84 -0.36
C LEU A 274 -5.99 -5.90 1.16
N ALA A 275 -5.00 -6.42 1.88
CA ALA A 275 -5.02 -6.54 3.35
C ALA A 275 -5.15 -5.19 4.06
N VAL A 276 -4.39 -4.18 3.61
CA VAL A 276 -4.42 -2.83 4.20
C VAL A 276 -5.66 -2.06 3.73
N GLY A 277 -6.09 -2.26 2.49
CA GLY A 277 -7.04 -1.40 1.78
C GLY A 277 -8.53 -1.70 1.96
N GLY A 278 -8.92 -2.83 2.56
CA GLY A 278 -10.34 -3.11 2.83
C GLY A 278 -10.81 -4.53 2.57
N PHE A 279 -9.96 -5.43 2.08
CA PHE A 279 -10.36 -6.81 1.80
C PHE A 279 -10.02 -7.72 2.98
N ASN A 280 -11.04 -8.43 3.47
CA ASN A 280 -10.87 -9.50 4.44
C ASN A 280 -10.77 -10.84 3.70
N LEU A 281 -9.90 -11.73 4.16
CA LEU A 281 -9.93 -13.13 3.70
C LEU A 281 -11.25 -13.77 4.19
N PRO A 282 -11.91 -14.61 3.36
CA PRO A 282 -13.06 -15.38 3.83
C PRO A 282 -12.68 -16.17 5.07
N LYS A 283 -13.50 -16.12 6.13
CA LYS A 283 -13.21 -16.81 7.40
C LYS A 283 -13.17 -18.34 7.28
N ASP A 284 -13.63 -18.94 6.19
CA ASP A 284 -13.55 -20.38 5.96
C ASP A 284 -13.43 -20.68 4.45
N GLY A 285 -12.49 -21.58 4.09
CA GLY A 285 -12.26 -22.05 2.73
C GLY A 285 -13.35 -23.01 2.23
N ASN A 286 -14.60 -22.57 2.20
CA ASN A 286 -15.70 -23.28 1.53
C ASN A 286 -16.28 -22.42 0.40
N SER A 287 -15.74 -22.66 -0.80
CA SER A 287 -16.47 -22.60 -2.06
C SER A 287 -16.29 -23.94 -2.75
#